data_AF-A0A553WJI3-F1
#
_entry.id   AF-A0A553WJI3-F1
#
_cell.length_a   1.000
_cell.length_b   1.000
_cell.length_c   1.000
_cell.angle_alpha   90.00
_cell.angle_beta   90.00
_cell.angle_gamma   90.00
#
_symmetry.space_group_name_H-M   'P 1'
#
loop_
_entity.id
_entity.type
_entity.pdbx_description
1 polymer ?
#
loop_
_entity_poly.entity_id
_entity_poly.type
_entity_poly.pdbx_seq_one_letter_code
_entity_poly.pdbx_strand_id
1 'polypeptide(L)' 'MTPEDETKAQYRFLVINICRITGAVMLVIGLAVIARGVFGLPKAAGYLLFLVGMVDFLLVPVFLSKRWKSTPKL' A
#
# COMPACT_ATOMS: atom_id res chain seq x y z
N MET A 1 2.57 26.34 13.03
CA MET A 1 2.83 24.89 13.02
C MET A 1 3.87 24.62 14.08
N THR A 2 3.59 23.76 15.05
CA THR A 2 4.63 23.36 16.02
C THR A 2 5.59 22.36 15.35
N PRO A 3 6.85 22.23 15.80
CA PRO A 3 7.78 21.21 15.29
C PRO A 3 7.22 19.78 15.37
N GLU A 4 6.34 19.53 16.34
CA GLU A 4 5.65 18.25 16.53
C GLU A 4 4.61 17.97 15.43
N ASP A 5 3.90 18.99 14.96
CA ASP A 5 2.89 18.87 13.90
C ASP A 5 3.54 18.52 12.56
N GLU A 6 4.69 19.13 12.28
CA GLU A 6 5.47 18.86 11.07
C GLU A 6 5.99 17.42 11.07
N THR A 7 6.57 16.98 12.19
CA THR A 7 7.04 15.60 12.37
C THR A 7 5.91 14.60 12.13
N LYS A 8 4.71 14.83 12.71
CA LYS A 8 3.54 13.97 12.49
C LYS A 8 3.09 13.93 11.03
N ALA A 9 3.13 15.05 10.32
CA ALA A 9 2.78 15.11 8.90
C ALA A 9 3.78 14.31 8.04
N GLN A 10 5.08 14.45 8.31
CA GLN A 10 6.12 13.69 7.63
C GLN A 10 5.98 12.17 7.86
N TYR A 11 5.72 11.74 9.09
CA TYR A 11 5.47 10.32 9.39
C TYR A 11 4.28 9.75 8.62
N ARG A 12 3.17 10.48 8.57
CA ARG A 12 1.97 10.04 7.82
C ARG A 12 2.28 9.91 6.32
N PHE A 13 2.98 10.88 5.76
CA PHE A 13 3.38 10.86 4.36
C PHE A 13 4.30 9.66 4.07
N LEU A 14 5.29 9.42 4.92
CA LEU A 14 6.21 8.29 4.80
C LEU A 14 5.46 6.95 4.82
N VAL A 15 4.56 6.75 5.78
CA VAL A 15 3.81 5.49 5.90
C VAL A 15 2.91 5.26 4.68
N ILE A 16 2.20 6.29 4.19
CA ILE A 16 1.37 6.17 2.97
C ILE A 16 2.21 5.76 1.77
N ASN A 17 3.41 6.34 1.61
CA ASN A 17 4.29 5.99 0.50
C ASN A 17 4.87 4.58 0.63
N ILE A 18 5.23 4.15 1.84
CA ILE A 18 5.68 2.78 2.08
C ILE A 18 4.56 1.78 1.70
N CYS A 19 3.32 2.01 2.13
CA CYS A 19 2.18 1.16 1.72
C CYS A 19 2.04 1.08 0.20
N ARG A 20 2.16 2.22 -0.49
CA ARG A 20 2.11 2.24 -1.96
C ARG A 20 3.26 1.46 -2.59
N ILE A 21 4.49 1.67 -2.14
CA ILE A 21 5.65 0.97 -2.71
C ILE A 21 5.52 -0.54 -2.48
N THR A 22 5.17 -0.97 -1.27
CA THR A 22 4.95 -2.38 -0.94
C THR A 22 3.84 -2.98 -1.80
N GLY A 23 2.68 -2.33 -1.89
CA GLY A 23 1.56 -2.80 -2.70
C GLY A 23 1.92 -2.91 -4.19
N ALA A 24 2.63 -1.91 -4.74
CA ALA A 24 3.10 -1.92 -6.12
C ALA A 24 4.08 -3.08 -6.39
N VAL A 25 5.01 -3.33 -5.46
CA VAL A 25 5.96 -4.46 -5.55
C VAL A 25 5.20 -5.79 -5.54
N MET A 26 4.23 -5.97 -4.63
CA MET A 26 3.41 -7.19 -4.58
C MET A 26 2.61 -7.40 -5.86
N LEU A 27 2.05 -6.33 -6.43
CA LEU A 27 1.31 -6.37 -7.69
C LEU A 27 2.20 -6.83 -8.84
N VAL A 28 3.38 -6.22 -9.00
CA VAL A 28 4.34 -6.57 -10.06
C VAL A 28 4.85 -8.00 -9.91
N ILE A 29 5.16 -8.43 -8.68
CA ILE A 29 5.58 -9.81 -8.42
C ILE A 29 4.44 -10.78 -8.74
N GLY A 30 3.21 -10.50 -8.30
CA GLY A 30 2.05 -11.32 -8.62
C GLY A 30 1.83 -11.47 -10.12
N LEU A 31 1.93 -10.38 -10.88
CA LEU A 31 1.84 -10.40 -12.33
C LEU A 31 2.97 -11.23 -12.96
N ALA A 32 4.20 -11.10 -12.46
CA ALA A 32 5.33 -11.89 -12.93
C ALA A 32 5.11 -13.40 -12.69
N VAL A 33 4.59 -13.78 -11.52
CA VAL A 33 4.23 -15.17 -11.18
C VAL A 33 3.14 -15.69 -12.13
N ILE A 34 2.08 -14.91 -12.39
CA ILE A 34 1.00 -15.31 -13.30
C ILE A 34 1.52 -15.50 -14.73
N ALA A 35 2.33 -14.56 -15.21
CA ALA A 35 2.77 -14.50 -16.60
C ALA A 35 3.87 -15.53 -16.93
N ARG A 36 4.82 -15.73 -16.01
CA ARG A 36 6.05 -16.52 -16.27
C ARG A 36 6.32 -17.62 -15.25
N GLY A 37 5.47 -17.79 -14.22
CA GLY A 37 5.72 -18.79 -13.17
C GLY A 37 6.99 -18.52 -12.37
N VAL A 38 7.33 -17.23 -12.18
CA VAL A 38 8.53 -16.83 -11.45
C VAL A 38 8.50 -17.43 -10.03
N PHE A 39 9.67 -17.80 -9.51
CA PHE A 39 9.85 -18.43 -8.19
C PHE A 39 9.24 -19.83 -8.04
N GLY A 40 8.79 -20.48 -9.12
CA GLY A 40 8.16 -21.81 -9.06
C GLY A 40 6.80 -21.80 -8.33
N LEU A 41 6.21 -20.61 -8.15
CA LEU A 41 4.93 -20.45 -7.47
C LEU A 41 3.77 -20.85 -8.40
N PRO A 42 2.70 -21.47 -7.86
CA PRO A 42 1.50 -21.74 -8.63
C PRO A 42 0.81 -20.43 -9.02
N LYS A 43 0.12 -20.43 -10.17
CA LYS A 43 -0.60 -19.24 -10.66
C LYS A 43 -1.59 -18.68 -9.63
N ALA A 44 -2.21 -19.55 -8.83
CA ALA A 44 -3.10 -19.15 -7.75
C ALA A 44 -2.42 -18.20 -6.73
N ALA A 45 -1.17 -18.48 -6.36
CA ALA A 45 -0.39 -17.60 -5.48
C ALA A 45 -0.08 -16.26 -6.16
N GLY A 46 0.18 -16.27 -7.48
CA GLY A 46 0.35 -15.05 -8.27
C GLY A 46 -0.90 -14.17 -8.28
N TYR A 47 -2.08 -14.77 -8.49
CA TYR A 47 -3.36 -14.04 -8.41
C TYR A 47 -3.60 -13.47 -7.01
N LEU A 48 -3.30 -14.23 -5.96
CA LEU A 48 -3.45 -13.74 -4.58
C LEU A 48 -2.50 -12.56 -4.30
N LEU A 49 -1.22 -12.66 -4.68
CA LEU A 49 -0.26 -11.56 -4.55
C LEU A 49 -0.68 -10.33 -5.35
N PHE A 50 -1.17 -10.52 -6.58
CA PHE A 50 -1.64 -9.43 -7.42
C PHE A 50 -2.84 -8.71 -6.79
N LEU A 51 -3.85 -9.44 -6.32
CA LEU A 51 -5.04 -8.87 -5.72
C LEU A 51 -4.74 -8.17 -4.39
N VAL A 52 -3.93 -8.80 -3.53
CA VAL A 52 -3.50 -8.20 -2.26
C VAL A 52 -2.67 -6.94 -2.51
N GLY A 53 -1.71 -7.00 -3.43
CA GLY A 53 -0.90 -5.84 -3.83
C GLY A 53 -1.74 -4.71 -4.40
N MET A 54 -2.75 -5.01 -5.21
CA MET A 54 -3.69 -4.03 -5.75
C MET A 54 -4.50 -3.35 -4.64
N VAL A 55 -5.03 -4.12 -3.69
CA VAL A 55 -5.78 -3.58 -2.53
C VAL A 55 -4.88 -2.71 -1.65
N ASP A 56 -3.66 -3.17 -1.36
CA ASP A 56 -2.71 -2.42 -0.52
C ASP A 56 -2.20 -1.16 -1.22
N PHE A 57 -1.98 -1.21 -2.54
CA PHE A 57 -1.55 -0.05 -3.33
C PHE A 57 -2.63 1.03 -3.42
N LEU A 58 -3.89 0.63 -3.62
CA LEU A 58 -4.98 1.55 -3.94
C LEU A 58 -5.84 1.92 -2.72
N LEU A 59 -6.26 0.94 -1.94
CA LEU A 59 -7.29 1.13 -0.91
C LEU A 59 -6.70 1.46 0.45
N VAL A 60 -5.64 0.78 0.88
CA VAL A 60 -5.01 0.99 2.18
C VAL A 60 -4.54 2.44 2.38
N PRO A 61 -3.75 3.06 1.48
CA PRO A 61 -3.31 4.45 1.67
C PRO A 61 -4.48 5.45 1.66
N VAL A 62 -5.53 5.18 0.87
CA VAL A 62 -6.75 6.02 0.86
C VAL A 62 -7.45 5.91 2.21
N PHE A 63 -7.62 4.70 2.74
CA PHE A 63 -8.22 4.49 4.05
C PHE A 63 -7.40 5.14 5.17
N LEU A 64 -6.07 4.98 5.13
CA LEU A 64 -5.15 5.61 6.09
C LEU A 64 -5.23 7.13 6.05
N SER A 65 -5.24 7.71 4.85
CA SER A 65 -5.37 9.16 4.68
C SER A 65 -6.71 9.70 5.20
N LYS A 66 -7.81 8.96 4.99
CA LYS A 66 -9.13 9.30 5.53
C LYS A 66 -9.16 9.21 7.05
N ARG A 67 -8.52 8.19 7.63
CA ARG A 67 -8.45 8.01 9.09
C ARG A 67 -7.60 9.07 9.78
N TRP A 68 -6.56 9.57 9.11
CA TRP A 68 -5.68 10.62 9.64
C TRP A 68 -6.13 12.05 9.35
N LYS A 69 -7.07 12.22 8.42
CA LYS A 69 -7.96 13.40 8.41
C LYS A 69 -8.94 13.23 9.56
N SER A 70 -8.52 13.55 10.79
CA SER A 70 -9.38 13.58 11.96
C SER A 70 -10.66 14.35 11.64
N THR A 71 -11.82 13.76 11.94
CA THR A 71 -13.13 14.43 11.92
C THR A 71 -13.00 15.80 12.58
N PRO A 72 -13.29 16.90 11.89
CA PRO A 72 -13.51 18.17 12.56
C PRO A 72 -14.68 17.93 13.52
N LYS A 73 -14.46 18.04 14.84
CA LYS A 73 -15.58 18.11 15.77
C LYS A 73 -16.31 19.41 15.43
N LEU A 74 -17.49 19.27 14.82
CA LEU A 74 -18.47 20.35 14.66
C LEU A 74 -18.89 20.89 16.03
#